data_AF-A0A0M3FPV3-F1
#
_entry.id   AF-A0A0M3FPV3-F1
#
_cell.length_a   1.000
_cell.length_b   1.000
_cell.length_c   1.000
_cell.angle_alpha   90.00
_cell.angle_beta   90.00
_cell.angle_gamma   90.00
#
_symmetry.space_group_name_H-M   'P 1'
#
loop_
_entity.id
_entity.type
_entity.pdbx_description
1 polymer ?
#
loop_
_entity_poly.entity_id
_entity_poly.type
_entity_poly.pdbx_seq_one_letter_code
_entity_poly.pdbx_strand_id
1 'polypeptide(L)'
;MIDEDEIERHLRISKDMWSDLVMLQSWPQQRYFNPRGWVQNFRKSEIPYALRLIDNMTYYSDEMSKALFKSAFHRLCKIILQNETCVHYNQASINWQTFKNSAYIIPISGETPNPSDSGFRYARYARDLCKIEEANILSLEQAIRTIQNGRPAKLIFVDDFLGSGEQFLKTWSKKFDIGGSYKSLANSVCSNSRIEIYICTIISTQYAIENIHQVLPNAVISPAHIFTPYHSVLSEHSYIWRDDMKTEGPQFIQEISSRLGIPDLNGELGENDEICWRGFKKLGLCVAFQDSIPDASIPLLNFSSEEWQPLIRIG
;
A
#
# COMPACT_ATOMS: atom_id res chain seq x y z
N MET A 1 27.20 -5.07 29.36
CA MET A 1 27.05 -6.42 28.80
C MET A 1 25.57 -6.71 28.77
N ILE A 2 24.96 -6.76 27.59
CA ILE A 2 23.60 -7.27 27.46
C ILE A 2 23.73 -8.80 27.52
N ASP A 3 22.99 -9.39 28.45
CA ASP A 3 23.05 -10.82 28.77
C ASP A 3 22.48 -11.64 27.61
N GLU A 4 23.08 -12.78 27.27
CA GLU A 4 22.49 -13.71 26.28
C GLU A 4 21.11 -14.17 26.74
N ASP A 5 20.89 -14.24 28.06
CA ASP A 5 19.59 -14.48 28.67
C ASP A 5 18.60 -13.31 28.45
N GLU A 6 19.06 -12.07 28.32
CA GLU A 6 18.20 -10.90 28.06
C GLU A 6 17.77 -10.84 26.60
N ILE A 7 18.67 -11.15 25.67
CA ILE A 7 18.34 -11.33 24.25
C ILE A 7 17.39 -12.52 24.08
N GLU A 8 17.67 -13.65 24.72
CA GLU A 8 16.80 -14.82 24.66
C GLU A 8 15.44 -14.56 25.33
N ARG A 9 15.39 -13.76 26.41
CA ARG A 9 14.15 -13.36 27.07
C ARG A 9 13.33 -12.38 26.22
N HIS A 10 13.95 -11.39 25.58
CA HIS A 10 13.26 -10.47 24.69
C HIS A 10 12.77 -11.20 23.43
N LEU A 11 13.62 -12.07 22.88
CA LEU A 11 13.22 -12.98 21.82
C LEU A 11 12.10 -13.92 22.29
N ARG A 12 12.06 -14.40 23.54
CA ARG A 12 10.96 -15.23 24.05
C ARG A 12 9.65 -14.44 24.16
N ILE A 13 9.67 -13.26 24.78
CA ILE A 13 8.48 -12.40 24.93
C ILE A 13 7.89 -12.04 23.56
N SER A 14 8.75 -11.64 22.63
CA SER A 14 8.27 -11.22 21.33
C SER A 14 8.01 -12.42 20.39
N LYS A 15 8.74 -13.53 20.55
CA LYS A 15 8.43 -14.84 19.94
C LYS A 15 7.03 -15.30 20.30
N ASP A 16 6.54 -15.13 21.51
CA ASP A 16 5.18 -15.55 21.85
C ASP A 16 4.16 -14.78 20.98
N MET A 17 4.36 -13.48 20.77
CA MET A 17 3.49 -12.67 19.90
C MET A 17 3.54 -13.11 18.43
N TRP A 18 4.71 -13.21 17.81
CA TRP A 18 4.76 -13.56 16.38
C TRP A 18 4.54 -15.06 16.12
N SER A 19 5.00 -15.93 17.02
CA SER A 19 4.78 -17.37 16.93
C SER A 19 3.30 -17.68 16.98
N ASP A 20 2.53 -17.01 17.86
CA ASP A 20 1.08 -17.17 17.91
C ASP A 20 0.43 -16.70 16.61
N LEU A 21 0.86 -15.56 16.05
CA LEU A 21 0.34 -15.05 14.77
C LEU A 21 0.66 -15.98 13.58
N VAL A 22 1.85 -16.60 13.58
CA VAL A 22 2.24 -17.61 12.57
C VAL A 22 1.46 -18.92 12.76
N MET A 23 1.27 -19.37 14.01
CA MET A 23 0.50 -20.58 14.33
C MET A 23 -0.98 -20.42 13.99
N LEU A 24 -1.54 -19.22 14.20
CA LEU A 24 -2.90 -18.84 13.82
C LEU A 24 -3.03 -18.52 12.32
N GLN A 25 -1.97 -18.69 11.52
CA GLN A 25 -1.92 -18.40 10.07
C GLN A 25 -2.35 -16.97 9.70
N SER A 26 -2.26 -16.04 10.66
CA SER A 26 -2.50 -14.62 10.43
C SER A 26 -1.24 -13.94 9.87
N TRP A 27 -0.07 -14.54 10.10
CA TRP A 27 1.24 -14.13 9.56
C TRP A 27 1.82 -15.24 8.67
N PRO A 28 2.81 -14.94 7.81
CA PRO A 28 3.39 -15.93 6.91
C PRO A 28 3.95 -17.11 7.69
N GLN A 29 3.91 -18.30 7.08
CA GLN A 29 4.62 -19.44 7.62
C GLN A 29 6.11 -19.13 7.84
N GLN A 30 6.75 -19.82 8.78
CA GLN A 30 8.15 -19.59 9.15
C GLN A 30 9.14 -19.63 7.97
N ARG A 31 8.80 -20.34 6.88
CA ARG A 31 9.61 -20.35 5.64
C ARG A 31 9.67 -18.98 4.94
N TYR A 32 8.67 -18.14 5.17
CA TYR A 32 8.53 -16.80 4.61
C TYR A 32 8.80 -15.70 5.63
N PHE A 33 8.66 -15.97 6.93
CA PHE A 33 8.97 -15.03 8.00
C PHE A 33 10.02 -15.61 8.96
N ASN A 34 11.25 -15.07 8.91
CA ASN A 34 12.43 -15.60 9.61
C ASN A 34 13.07 -14.60 10.59
N PRO A 35 12.41 -14.24 11.72
CA PRO A 35 12.98 -13.34 12.72
C PRO A 35 14.30 -13.80 13.30
N ARG A 36 14.43 -15.11 13.59
CA ARG A 36 15.63 -15.65 14.23
C ARG A 36 16.84 -15.57 13.32
N GLY A 37 16.69 -16.04 12.08
CA GLY A 37 17.77 -15.98 11.11
C GLY A 37 18.13 -14.54 10.75
N TRP A 38 17.14 -13.65 10.65
CA TRP A 38 17.41 -12.23 10.40
C TRP A 38 18.17 -11.57 11.57
N VAL A 39 17.78 -11.82 12.82
CA VAL A 39 18.49 -11.30 14.02
C VAL A 39 19.94 -11.80 14.10
N GLN A 40 20.21 -13.02 13.64
CA GLN A 40 21.57 -13.60 13.62
C GLN A 40 22.53 -12.88 12.66
N ASN A 41 22.04 -12.07 11.72
CA ASN A 41 22.90 -11.27 10.84
C ASN A 41 23.54 -10.06 11.55
N PHE A 42 23.05 -9.69 12.74
CA PHE A 42 23.42 -8.44 13.41
C PHE A 42 24.46 -8.65 14.52
N ARG A 43 25.30 -7.65 14.73
CA ARG A 43 26.25 -7.61 15.85
C ARG A 43 25.51 -7.47 17.18
N LYS A 44 26.13 -7.84 18.31
CA LYS A 44 25.50 -7.74 19.64
C LYS A 44 24.94 -6.34 19.96
N SER A 45 25.61 -5.27 19.52
CA SER A 45 25.16 -3.88 19.70
C SER A 45 24.00 -3.46 18.78
N GLU A 46 23.78 -4.19 17.69
CA GLU A 46 22.78 -3.90 16.65
C GLU A 46 21.45 -4.61 16.93
N ILE A 47 21.48 -5.71 17.68
CA ILE A 47 20.31 -6.55 18.00
C ILE A 47 19.13 -5.74 18.58
N PRO A 48 19.30 -4.79 19.53
CA PRO A 48 18.17 -4.02 20.04
C PRO A 48 17.39 -3.27 18.97
N TYR A 49 18.07 -2.71 17.96
CA TYR A 49 17.43 -1.98 16.86
C TYR A 49 16.70 -2.94 15.91
N ALA A 50 17.31 -4.09 15.61
CA ALA A 50 16.68 -5.13 14.80
C ALA A 50 15.38 -5.62 15.46
N LEU A 51 15.39 -5.89 16.77
CA LEU A 51 14.19 -6.31 17.50
C LEU A 51 13.06 -5.27 17.42
N ARG A 52 13.38 -3.98 17.54
CA ARG A 52 12.38 -2.90 17.38
C ARG A 52 11.74 -2.88 15.99
N LEU A 53 12.51 -3.18 14.93
CA LEU A 53 11.95 -3.28 13.58
C LEU A 53 11.01 -4.47 13.44
N ILE A 54 11.34 -5.63 14.02
CA ILE A 54 10.46 -6.81 13.97
C ILE A 54 9.17 -6.54 14.76
N ASP A 55 9.28 -5.94 15.96
CA ASP A 55 8.13 -5.60 16.81
C ASP A 55 7.15 -4.65 16.11
N ASN A 56 7.64 -3.78 15.22
CA ASN A 56 6.84 -2.76 14.55
C ASN A 56 6.60 -3.06 13.06
N MET A 57 7.05 -4.20 12.57
CA MET A 57 6.76 -4.63 11.20
C MET A 57 5.27 -4.94 11.08
N THR A 58 4.63 -4.39 10.04
CA THR A 58 3.23 -4.70 9.75
C THR A 58 3.14 -5.63 8.56
N TYR A 59 2.49 -6.78 8.74
CA TYR A 59 2.20 -7.71 7.67
C TYR A 59 0.70 -7.81 7.39
N TYR A 60 0.32 -7.79 6.12
CA TYR A 60 -1.05 -7.95 5.67
C TYR A 60 -1.21 -9.28 4.90
N SER A 61 -1.89 -10.24 5.51
CA SER A 61 -2.31 -11.47 4.83
C SER A 61 -3.36 -11.20 3.75
N ASP A 62 -3.61 -12.17 2.87
CA ASP A 62 -4.68 -12.09 1.86
C ASP A 62 -6.07 -11.88 2.52
N GLU A 63 -6.36 -12.59 3.62
CA GLU A 63 -7.64 -12.42 4.35
C GLU A 63 -7.76 -11.04 5.02
N MET A 64 -6.68 -10.53 5.62
CA MET A 64 -6.66 -9.16 6.14
C MET A 64 -6.87 -8.15 5.00
N SER A 65 -6.22 -8.37 3.86
CA SER A 65 -6.31 -7.50 2.69
C SER A 65 -7.74 -7.44 2.14
N LYS A 66 -8.41 -8.60 2.02
CA LYS A 66 -9.83 -8.69 1.64
C LYS A 66 -10.74 -7.94 2.62
N ALA A 67 -10.53 -8.13 3.92
CA ALA A 67 -11.35 -7.50 4.95
C ALA A 67 -11.18 -5.98 4.96
N LEU A 68 -9.94 -5.49 4.88
CA LEU A 68 -9.62 -4.07 4.84
C LEU A 68 -10.12 -3.41 3.57
N PHE A 69 -9.93 -4.06 2.41
CA PHE A 69 -10.47 -3.57 1.15
C PHE A 69 -11.99 -3.44 1.19
N LYS A 70 -12.69 -4.47 1.68
CA LYS A 70 -14.16 -4.44 1.85
C LYS A 70 -14.59 -3.29 2.76
N SER A 71 -13.86 -3.07 3.86
CA SER A 71 -14.12 -1.97 4.80
C SER A 71 -13.92 -0.59 4.14
N ALA A 72 -12.82 -0.40 3.41
CA ALA A 72 -12.52 0.82 2.66
C ALA A 72 -13.59 1.09 1.59
N PHE A 73 -13.99 0.05 0.84
CA PHE A 73 -15.03 0.16 -0.17
C PHE A 73 -16.39 0.51 0.45
N HIS A 74 -16.78 -0.13 1.55
CA HIS A 74 -18.01 0.22 2.28
C HIS A 74 -17.98 1.64 2.84
N ARG A 75 -16.82 2.17 3.24
CA ARG A 75 -16.66 3.57 3.67
C ARG A 75 -16.94 4.53 2.52
N LEU A 76 -16.48 4.25 1.31
CA LEU A 76 -16.84 5.02 0.12
C LEU A 76 -18.36 5.10 -0.07
N CYS A 77 -19.05 3.98 0.14
CA CYS A 77 -20.51 3.94 0.07
C CYS A 77 -21.12 4.95 1.02
N LYS A 78 -20.65 5.01 2.27
CA LYS A 78 -21.16 5.96 3.25
C LYS A 78 -20.91 7.40 2.82
N ILE A 79 -19.71 7.73 2.32
CA ILE A 79 -19.38 9.09 1.86
C ILE A 79 -20.32 9.50 0.72
N ILE A 80 -20.59 8.59 -0.21
CA ILE A 80 -21.45 8.84 -1.38
C ILE A 80 -22.91 8.98 -0.97
N LEU A 81 -23.38 8.11 -0.05
CA LEU A 81 -24.76 8.08 0.42
C LEU A 81 -25.09 9.16 1.46
N GLN A 82 -24.10 9.74 2.15
CA GLN A 82 -24.32 10.78 3.17
C GLN A 82 -24.93 12.08 2.61
N ASN A 83 -24.86 12.28 1.29
CA ASN A 83 -25.56 13.37 0.61
C ASN A 83 -27.07 13.10 0.40
N GLU A 84 -27.54 11.90 0.75
CA GLU A 84 -28.93 11.48 0.60
C GLU A 84 -29.54 11.18 1.97
N THR A 85 -30.66 11.81 2.30
CA THR A 85 -31.40 11.56 3.54
C THR A 85 -32.02 10.16 3.50
N CYS A 86 -31.30 9.16 3.99
CA CYS A 86 -31.81 7.80 4.15
C CYS A 86 -32.67 7.71 5.42
N VAL A 87 -33.99 7.72 5.27
CA VAL A 87 -34.94 7.62 6.39
C VAL A 87 -35.22 6.15 6.76
N HIS A 88 -35.11 5.19 5.81
CA HIS A 88 -35.43 3.77 6.01
C HIS A 88 -34.56 2.81 5.17
N TYR A 89 -34.47 1.54 5.59
CA TYR A 89 -33.65 0.47 4.98
C TYR A 89 -33.87 0.28 3.46
N ASN A 90 -35.13 0.31 3.00
CA ASN A 90 -35.44 0.14 1.58
C ASN A 90 -34.80 1.23 0.71
N GLN A 91 -34.75 2.47 1.21
CA GLN A 91 -34.09 3.56 0.50
C GLN A 91 -32.58 3.35 0.43
N ALA A 92 -31.95 2.92 1.54
CA ALA A 92 -30.52 2.58 1.55
C ALA A 92 -30.18 1.47 0.55
N SER A 93 -31.04 0.44 0.43
CA SER A 93 -30.85 -0.63 -0.55
C SER A 93 -30.96 -0.13 -2.00
N ILE A 94 -31.92 0.75 -2.29
CA ILE A 94 -32.07 1.35 -3.64
C ILE A 94 -30.84 2.21 -3.97
N ASN A 95 -30.44 3.09 -3.04
CA ASN A 95 -29.31 3.98 -3.26
C ASN A 95 -28.01 3.19 -3.43
N TRP A 96 -27.86 2.07 -2.72
CA TRP A 96 -26.75 1.14 -2.92
C TRP A 96 -26.72 0.55 -4.33
N GLN A 97 -27.86 0.08 -4.85
CA GLN A 97 -27.91 -0.43 -6.22
C GLN A 97 -27.65 0.67 -7.25
N THR A 98 -28.20 1.86 -7.05
CA THR A 98 -27.93 3.04 -7.89
C THR A 98 -26.44 3.37 -7.91
N PHE A 99 -25.78 3.33 -6.76
CA PHE A 99 -24.34 3.51 -6.68
C PHE A 99 -23.61 2.45 -7.52
N LYS A 100 -23.85 1.16 -7.28
CA LYS A 100 -23.16 0.08 -8.00
C LYS A 100 -23.34 0.17 -9.51
N ASN A 101 -24.52 0.61 -9.96
CA ASN A 101 -24.83 0.79 -11.39
C ASN A 101 -24.08 1.97 -12.03
N SER A 102 -23.57 2.91 -11.22
CA SER A 102 -22.81 4.09 -11.67
C SER A 102 -21.32 4.05 -11.30
N ALA A 103 -20.90 3.02 -10.55
CA ALA A 103 -19.54 2.81 -10.07
C ALA A 103 -18.74 1.98 -11.08
N TYR A 104 -17.71 2.58 -11.65
CA TYR A 104 -16.77 1.92 -12.54
C TYR A 104 -15.45 1.71 -11.84
N ILE A 105 -15.01 0.45 -11.74
CA ILE A 105 -13.77 0.06 -11.09
C ILE A 105 -12.64 0.11 -12.11
N ILE A 106 -11.56 0.79 -11.77
CA ILE A 106 -10.38 0.93 -12.61
C ILE A 106 -9.17 0.46 -11.80
N PRO A 107 -8.49 -0.63 -12.18
CA PRO A 107 -7.26 -1.02 -11.52
C PRO A 107 -6.18 0.04 -11.76
N ILE A 108 -5.47 0.45 -10.70
CA ILE A 108 -4.26 1.26 -10.86
C ILE A 108 -3.19 0.34 -11.47
N SER A 109 -2.55 0.77 -12.57
CA SER A 109 -1.59 -0.04 -13.32
C SER A 109 -0.31 0.74 -13.59
N GLY A 110 0.81 0.04 -13.71
CA GLY A 110 2.09 0.66 -14.08
C GLY A 110 2.11 1.23 -15.51
N GLU A 111 3.27 1.74 -15.91
CA GLU A 111 3.49 2.28 -17.27
C GLU A 111 3.21 1.23 -18.35
N THR A 112 3.62 -0.01 -18.09
CA THR A 112 3.30 -1.20 -18.87
C THR A 112 2.34 -2.07 -18.06
N PRO A 113 1.03 -2.07 -18.35
CA PRO A 113 0.06 -2.83 -17.58
C PRO A 113 0.41 -4.32 -17.62
N ASN A 114 0.69 -4.89 -16.45
CA ASN A 114 0.90 -6.32 -16.32
C ASN A 114 -0.36 -6.92 -15.67
N PRO A 115 -0.92 -8.03 -16.19
CA PRO A 115 -1.99 -8.76 -15.51
C PRO A 115 -1.65 -9.15 -14.05
N SER A 116 -0.37 -9.18 -13.69
CA SER A 116 0.11 -9.41 -12.31
C SER A 116 0.13 -8.14 -11.43
N ASP A 117 -0.20 -6.97 -11.96
CA ASP A 117 -0.28 -5.74 -11.16
C ASP A 117 -1.34 -5.92 -10.05
N SER A 118 -1.01 -5.44 -8.85
CA SER A 118 -1.85 -5.52 -7.65
C SER A 118 -3.25 -4.97 -7.89
N GLY A 119 -3.39 -3.88 -8.66
CA GLY A 119 -4.67 -3.27 -9.01
C GLY A 119 -5.70 -4.26 -9.58
N PHE A 120 -5.28 -5.25 -10.40
CA PHE A 120 -6.19 -6.27 -10.94
C PHE A 120 -6.68 -7.25 -9.86
N ARG A 121 -5.89 -7.53 -8.82
CA ARG A 121 -6.34 -8.30 -7.64
C ARG A 121 -7.46 -7.55 -6.93
N TYR A 122 -7.31 -6.25 -6.72
CA TYR A 122 -8.31 -5.44 -6.02
C TYR A 122 -9.57 -5.18 -6.86
N ALA A 123 -9.44 -5.11 -8.19
CA ALA A 123 -10.60 -5.12 -9.08
C ALA A 123 -11.42 -6.43 -8.94
N ARG A 124 -10.75 -7.58 -8.83
CA ARG A 124 -11.41 -8.86 -8.54
C ARG A 124 -12.07 -8.87 -7.16
N TYR A 125 -11.44 -8.30 -6.13
CA TYR A 125 -12.10 -8.15 -4.82
C TYR A 125 -13.36 -7.29 -4.90
N ALA A 126 -13.38 -6.22 -5.71
CA ALA A 126 -14.58 -5.41 -5.91
C ALA A 126 -15.74 -6.25 -6.48
N ARG A 127 -15.47 -7.14 -7.44
CA ARG A 127 -16.45 -8.10 -7.96
C ARG A 127 -16.87 -9.11 -6.89
N ASP A 128 -15.91 -9.83 -6.33
CA ASP A 128 -16.18 -11.02 -5.53
C ASP A 128 -16.74 -10.68 -4.15
N LEU A 129 -16.20 -9.64 -3.51
CA LEU A 129 -16.55 -9.23 -2.14
C LEU A 129 -17.61 -8.12 -2.08
N CYS A 130 -17.56 -7.17 -3.02
CA CYS A 130 -18.45 -6.00 -3.03
C CYS A 130 -19.59 -6.12 -4.06
N LYS A 131 -19.62 -7.22 -4.84
CA LYS A 131 -20.67 -7.53 -5.81
C LYS A 131 -20.87 -6.44 -6.87
N ILE A 132 -19.75 -5.89 -7.34
CA ILE A 132 -19.71 -5.06 -8.55
C ILE A 132 -19.79 -5.96 -9.77
N GLU A 133 -20.62 -5.57 -10.74
CA GLU A 133 -20.76 -6.29 -12.01
C GLU A 133 -19.45 -6.25 -12.80
N GLU A 134 -19.08 -7.36 -13.42
CA GLU A 134 -17.83 -7.45 -14.19
C GLU A 134 -17.77 -6.45 -15.35
N ALA A 135 -18.92 -6.14 -15.96
CA ALA A 135 -19.05 -5.11 -16.99
C ALA A 135 -18.70 -3.69 -16.50
N ASN A 136 -18.67 -3.46 -15.18
CA ASN A 136 -18.27 -2.20 -14.58
C ASN A 136 -16.78 -2.18 -14.17
N ILE A 137 -16.02 -3.25 -14.40
CA ILE A 137 -14.57 -3.25 -14.27
C ILE A 137 -14.00 -2.86 -15.64
N LEU A 138 -13.41 -1.67 -15.70
CA LEU A 138 -13.00 -1.06 -16.96
C LEU A 138 -11.48 -0.98 -17.07
N SER A 139 -10.98 -1.20 -18.29
CA SER A 139 -9.67 -0.69 -18.69
C SER A 139 -9.70 0.84 -18.76
N LEU A 140 -8.51 1.48 -18.77
CA LEU A 140 -8.41 2.93 -18.91
C LEU A 140 -9.06 3.44 -20.21
N GLU A 141 -8.87 2.74 -21.33
CA GLU A 141 -9.48 3.09 -22.60
C GLU A 141 -11.01 3.03 -22.54
N GLN A 142 -11.56 1.97 -21.92
CA GLN A 142 -13.00 1.83 -21.72
C GLN A 142 -13.53 2.94 -20.82
N ALA A 143 -12.83 3.29 -19.74
CA ALA A 143 -13.20 4.39 -18.86
C ALA A 143 -13.24 5.74 -19.62
N ILE A 144 -12.24 6.03 -20.45
CA ILE A 144 -12.23 7.25 -21.28
C ILE A 144 -13.44 7.27 -22.23
N ARG A 145 -13.73 6.16 -22.91
CA ARG A 145 -14.91 6.06 -23.80
C ARG A 145 -16.22 6.26 -23.03
N THR A 146 -16.34 5.70 -21.83
CA THR A 146 -17.51 5.87 -20.96
C THR A 146 -17.74 7.34 -20.61
N ILE A 147 -16.68 8.09 -20.27
CA ILE A 147 -16.76 9.52 -19.96
C ILE A 147 -17.18 10.34 -21.19
N GLN A 148 -16.64 10.01 -22.37
CA GLN A 148 -16.96 10.69 -23.63
C GLN A 148 -18.43 10.53 -24.03
N ASN A 149 -19.09 9.44 -23.62
CA ASN A 149 -20.52 9.25 -23.82
C ASN A 149 -21.40 10.18 -22.97
N GLY A 150 -20.81 11.03 -22.11
CA GLY A 150 -21.50 12.11 -21.39
C GLY A 150 -22.37 11.66 -20.21
N ARG A 151 -22.31 10.37 -19.84
CA ARG A 151 -23.06 9.84 -18.69
C ARG A 151 -22.36 10.21 -17.38
N PRO A 152 -23.11 10.52 -16.31
CA PRO A 152 -22.54 10.60 -14.98
C PRO A 152 -21.85 9.28 -14.61
N ALA A 153 -20.68 9.37 -14.01
CA ALA A 153 -19.88 8.20 -13.67
C ALA A 153 -19.08 8.44 -12.39
N LYS A 154 -19.00 7.40 -11.55
CA LYS A 154 -18.13 7.36 -10.39
C LYS A 154 -16.97 6.44 -10.70
N LEU A 155 -15.80 7.03 -10.95
CA LEU A 155 -14.60 6.26 -11.27
C LEU A 155 -13.90 5.92 -9.96
N ILE A 156 -13.78 4.63 -9.67
CA ILE A 156 -13.17 4.13 -8.43
C ILE A 156 -11.89 3.39 -8.79
N PHE A 157 -10.76 4.04 -8.48
CA PHE A 157 -9.45 3.46 -8.67
C PHE A 157 -9.11 2.54 -7.49
N VAL A 158 -8.58 1.36 -7.77
CA VAL A 158 -8.32 0.34 -6.74
C VAL A 158 -6.88 -0.18 -6.77
N ASP A 159 -6.30 -0.37 -5.60
CA ASP A 159 -4.96 -0.96 -5.38
C ASP A 159 -4.77 -1.44 -3.91
N ASP A 160 -3.66 -2.10 -3.58
CA ASP A 160 -3.29 -2.36 -2.17
C ASP A 160 -2.73 -1.10 -1.50
N PHE A 161 -1.75 -0.48 -2.13
CA PHE A 161 -0.86 0.48 -1.50
C PHE A 161 -0.66 1.72 -2.36
N LEU A 162 -0.86 2.89 -1.76
CA LEU A 162 -0.60 4.18 -2.38
C LEU A 162 0.58 4.87 -1.67
N GLY A 163 1.79 4.60 -2.18
CA GLY A 163 3.06 5.08 -1.62
C GLY A 163 3.32 6.55 -1.87
N SER A 164 3.74 6.91 -3.08
CA SER A 164 3.98 8.31 -3.50
C SER A 164 2.78 8.93 -4.23
N GLY A 165 1.86 8.09 -4.71
CA GLY A 165 0.78 8.48 -5.62
C GLY A 165 1.20 8.57 -7.09
N GLU A 166 2.48 8.40 -7.42
CA GLU A 166 2.97 8.55 -8.80
C GLU A 166 2.36 7.53 -9.77
N GLN A 167 2.20 6.27 -9.37
CA GLN A 167 1.58 5.25 -10.23
C GLN A 167 0.13 5.62 -10.60
N PHE A 168 -0.62 6.17 -9.64
CA PHE A 168 -1.96 6.68 -9.89
C PHE A 168 -1.93 7.91 -10.81
N LEU A 169 -1.03 8.88 -10.58
CA LEU A 169 -0.93 10.08 -11.42
C LEU A 169 -0.50 9.75 -12.86
N LYS A 170 0.37 8.76 -13.04
CA LYS A 170 0.73 8.20 -14.35
C LYS A 170 -0.49 7.54 -15.00
N THR A 171 -1.21 6.69 -14.26
CA THR A 171 -2.48 6.08 -14.71
C THR A 171 -3.49 7.14 -15.17
N TRP A 172 -3.66 8.21 -14.38
CA TRP A 172 -4.58 9.32 -14.63
C TRP A 172 -4.25 10.11 -15.90
N SER A 173 -2.96 10.32 -16.16
CA SER A 173 -2.46 11.13 -17.28
C SER A 173 -2.14 10.32 -18.54
N LYS A 174 -2.16 8.99 -18.46
CA LYS A 174 -1.86 8.08 -19.57
C LYS A 174 -2.75 8.34 -20.78
N LYS A 175 -2.13 8.47 -21.96
CA LYS A 175 -2.80 8.80 -23.21
C LYS A 175 -3.00 7.56 -24.07
N PHE A 176 -4.17 7.46 -24.68
CA PHE A 176 -4.55 6.42 -25.63
C PHE A 176 -5.09 7.07 -26.91
N ASP A 177 -4.84 6.45 -28.06
CA ASP A 177 -5.49 6.86 -29.30
C ASP A 177 -6.94 6.35 -29.30
N ILE A 178 -7.88 7.28 -29.18
CA ILE A 178 -9.31 7.01 -29.21
C ILE A 178 -9.91 7.81 -30.36
N GLY A 179 -10.17 7.11 -31.46
CA GLY A 179 -10.79 7.68 -32.65
C GLY A 179 -9.90 8.69 -33.38
N GLY A 180 -8.58 8.48 -33.42
CA GLY A 180 -7.62 9.37 -34.08
C GLY A 180 -7.18 10.56 -33.22
N SER A 181 -7.46 10.53 -31.91
CA SER A 181 -7.09 11.59 -30.97
C SER A 181 -6.54 11.00 -29.67
N TYR A 182 -5.41 11.54 -29.20
CA TYR A 182 -4.82 11.11 -27.94
C TYR A 182 -5.57 11.68 -26.74
N LYS A 183 -6.19 10.81 -25.95
CA LYS A 183 -7.02 11.15 -24.79
C LYS A 183 -6.53 10.46 -23.53
N SER A 184 -6.72 11.13 -22.40
CA SER A 184 -6.45 10.62 -21.06
C SER A 184 -7.65 10.88 -20.14
N LEU A 185 -7.67 10.27 -18.96
CA LEU A 185 -8.69 10.62 -17.97
C LEU A 185 -8.55 12.08 -17.53
N ALA A 186 -7.31 12.54 -17.33
CA ALA A 186 -6.99 13.92 -17.00
C ALA A 186 -7.65 14.95 -17.95
N ASN A 187 -7.55 14.77 -19.28
CA ASN A 187 -8.15 15.71 -20.21
C ASN A 187 -9.65 15.48 -20.46
N SER A 188 -10.15 14.26 -20.23
CA SER A 188 -11.56 13.91 -20.45
C SER A 188 -12.45 14.37 -19.30
N VAL A 189 -11.95 14.33 -18.06
CA VAL A 189 -12.72 14.70 -16.86
C VAL A 189 -12.81 16.20 -16.65
N CYS A 190 -11.77 16.98 -16.98
CA CYS A 190 -11.82 18.45 -16.90
C CYS A 190 -12.97 19.07 -17.70
N SER A 191 -13.49 18.34 -18.70
CA SER A 191 -14.59 18.80 -19.55
C SER A 191 -15.99 18.35 -19.06
N ASN A 192 -16.08 17.58 -17.97
CA ASN A 192 -17.32 16.97 -17.51
C ASN A 192 -17.46 16.97 -15.98
N SER A 193 -18.22 17.92 -15.45
CA SER A 193 -18.49 18.07 -14.00
C SER A 193 -19.34 16.96 -13.39
N ARG A 194 -19.81 15.99 -14.18
CA ARG A 194 -20.63 14.84 -13.72
C ARG A 194 -19.81 13.59 -13.43
N ILE A 195 -18.48 13.71 -13.48
CA ILE A 195 -17.55 12.62 -13.17
C ILE A 195 -16.98 12.84 -11.77
N GLU A 196 -17.15 11.85 -10.92
CA GLU A 196 -16.63 11.84 -9.56
C GLU A 196 -15.46 10.85 -9.49
N ILE A 197 -14.38 11.24 -8.82
CA ILE A 197 -13.14 10.45 -8.73
C ILE A 197 -12.95 9.95 -7.31
N TYR A 198 -12.81 8.64 -7.17
CA TYR A 198 -12.60 7.93 -5.93
C TYR A 198 -11.34 7.07 -6.03
N ILE A 199 -10.57 6.98 -4.95
CA ILE A 199 -9.41 6.09 -4.84
C ILE A 199 -9.61 5.22 -3.60
N CYS A 200 -9.61 3.91 -3.77
CA CYS A 200 -9.83 2.93 -2.70
C CYS A 200 -8.62 2.01 -2.59
N THR A 201 -7.89 2.12 -1.49
CA THR A 201 -6.73 1.26 -1.22
C THR A 201 -6.81 0.69 0.19
N ILE A 202 -5.95 -0.28 0.51
CA ILE A 202 -5.78 -0.71 1.90
C ILE A 202 -5.01 0.38 2.65
N ILE A 203 -3.87 0.79 2.10
CA ILE A 203 -3.01 1.79 2.72
C ILE A 203 -2.81 2.94 1.74
N SER A 204 -2.87 4.16 2.25
CA SER A 204 -2.31 5.33 1.58
C SER A 204 -1.38 6.05 2.53
N THR A 205 -0.24 6.54 2.03
CA THR A 205 0.55 7.47 2.83
C THR A 205 -0.09 8.86 2.80
N GLN A 206 0.14 9.65 3.85
CA GLN A 206 -0.22 11.06 3.86
C GLN A 206 0.44 11.81 2.69
N TYR A 207 1.70 11.47 2.38
CA TYR A 207 2.43 12.03 1.25
C TYR A 207 1.71 11.81 -0.09
N ALA A 208 1.24 10.59 -0.36
CA ALA A 208 0.49 10.30 -1.59
C ALA A 208 -0.83 11.07 -1.67
N ILE A 209 -1.56 11.17 -0.54
CA ILE A 209 -2.82 11.91 -0.48
C ILE A 209 -2.58 13.38 -0.84
N GLU A 210 -1.60 14.02 -0.20
CA GLU A 210 -1.23 15.40 -0.45
C GLU A 210 -0.79 15.62 -1.89
N ASN A 211 0.07 14.75 -2.42
CA ASN A 211 0.55 14.82 -3.80
C ASN A 211 -0.59 14.69 -4.83
N ILE A 212 -1.53 13.77 -4.61
CA ILE A 212 -2.68 13.59 -5.50
C ILE A 212 -3.61 14.79 -5.43
N HIS A 213 -3.87 15.34 -4.24
CA HIS A 213 -4.75 16.49 -4.06
C HIS A 213 -4.21 17.78 -4.69
N GLN A 214 -2.89 17.90 -4.90
CA GLN A 214 -2.33 18.99 -5.70
C GLN A 214 -2.81 18.96 -7.17
N VAL A 215 -3.08 17.78 -7.72
CA VAL A 215 -3.54 17.58 -9.11
C VAL A 215 -5.05 17.41 -9.19
N LEU A 216 -5.65 16.76 -8.20
CA LEU A 216 -7.04 16.35 -8.12
C LEU A 216 -7.63 16.72 -6.75
N PRO A 217 -7.87 18.02 -6.47
CA PRO A 217 -8.31 18.47 -5.15
C PRO A 217 -9.69 17.92 -4.74
N ASN A 218 -10.51 17.53 -5.72
CA ASN A 218 -11.85 16.99 -5.48
C ASN A 218 -11.88 15.44 -5.46
N ALA A 219 -10.75 14.75 -5.62
CA ALA A 219 -10.73 13.30 -5.54
C ALA A 219 -10.91 12.83 -4.09
N VAL A 220 -11.82 11.88 -3.90
CA VAL A 220 -12.07 11.26 -2.60
C VAL A 220 -11.18 10.04 -2.44
N ILE A 221 -10.20 10.12 -1.55
CA ILE A 221 -9.28 9.02 -1.24
C ILE A 221 -9.77 8.34 0.04
N SER A 222 -10.07 7.06 -0.05
CA SER A 222 -10.63 6.26 1.05
C SER A 222 -9.79 5.01 1.29
N PRO A 223 -8.66 5.16 2.00
CA PRO A 223 -7.87 4.01 2.40
C PRO A 223 -8.44 3.38 3.66
N ALA A 224 -8.14 2.10 3.89
CA ALA A 224 -8.42 1.47 5.19
C ALA A 224 -7.56 2.11 6.30
N HIS A 225 -6.27 2.34 6.00
CA HIS A 225 -5.28 2.97 6.89
C HIS A 225 -4.52 4.11 6.21
N ILE A 226 -4.20 5.15 6.98
CA ILE A 226 -3.33 6.25 6.54
C ILE A 226 -1.99 6.13 7.27
N PHE A 227 -0.92 6.01 6.49
CA PHE A 227 0.44 6.03 7.03
C PHE A 227 0.98 7.46 7.00
N THR A 228 1.23 7.99 8.19
CA THR A 228 1.82 9.31 8.43
C THR A 228 3.34 9.18 8.66
N PRO A 229 4.10 10.28 8.77
CA PRO A 229 5.53 10.22 9.10
C PRO A 229 5.88 9.39 10.34
N TYR A 230 4.95 9.26 11.30
CA TYR A 230 5.10 8.41 12.48
C TYR A 230 5.35 6.91 12.17
N HIS A 231 4.94 6.43 11.00
CA HIS A 231 5.12 5.04 10.56
C HIS A 231 6.45 4.80 9.83
N SER A 232 7.22 5.86 9.56
CA SER A 232 8.52 5.76 8.89
C SER A 232 9.60 5.41 9.91
N VAL A 233 10.51 4.50 9.58
CA VAL A 233 11.73 4.23 10.37
C VAL A 233 12.76 5.36 10.24
N LEU A 234 12.52 6.33 9.35
CA LEU A 234 13.46 7.42 9.06
C LEU A 234 13.02 8.76 9.65
N SER A 235 11.77 8.87 10.11
CA SER A 235 11.23 10.11 10.65
C SER A 235 11.68 10.34 12.08
N GLU A 236 11.96 11.60 12.42
CA GLU A 236 12.17 12.05 13.80
C GLU A 236 10.94 11.82 14.71
N HIS A 237 9.75 11.71 14.10
CA HIS A 237 8.49 11.45 14.80
C HIS A 237 8.13 9.97 14.83
N SER A 238 9.02 9.06 14.41
CA SER A 238 8.74 7.63 14.40
C SER A 238 8.34 7.10 15.77
N TYR A 239 7.27 6.30 15.86
CA TYR A 239 6.95 5.53 17.07
C TYR A 239 7.78 4.24 17.19
N ILE A 240 8.46 3.84 16.11
CA ILE A 240 9.23 2.59 16.03
C ILE A 240 10.42 2.69 16.98
N TRP A 241 11.10 3.83 16.97
CA TRP A 241 12.24 4.10 17.84
C TRP A 241 11.77 4.63 19.19
N ARG A 242 12.34 4.07 20.26
CA ARG A 242 12.25 4.69 21.59
C ARG A 242 12.95 6.04 21.59
N ASP A 243 12.64 6.88 22.56
CA ASP A 243 13.23 8.23 22.65
C ASP A 243 14.77 8.20 22.70
N ASP A 244 15.36 7.17 23.34
CA ASP A 244 16.81 6.93 23.41
C ASP A 244 17.41 6.28 22.14
N MET A 245 16.60 6.05 21.10
CA MET A 245 17.02 5.42 19.84
C MET A 245 16.61 6.25 18.61
N LYS A 246 16.00 7.43 18.78
CA LYS A 246 15.47 8.22 17.66
C LYS A 246 16.55 8.71 16.69
N THR A 247 17.77 8.92 17.18
CA THR A 247 18.91 9.34 16.36
C THR A 247 19.63 8.13 15.77
N GLU A 248 19.92 7.15 16.62
CA GLU A 248 20.72 5.98 16.32
C GLU A 248 19.95 4.95 15.48
N GLY A 249 18.62 4.89 15.58
CA GLY A 249 17.77 3.98 14.83
C GLY A 249 17.85 4.18 13.31
N PRO A 250 17.59 5.40 12.78
CA PRO A 250 17.79 5.69 11.36
C PRO A 250 19.25 5.52 10.91
N GLN A 251 20.23 5.87 11.74
CA GLN A 251 21.66 5.66 11.46
C GLN A 251 21.98 4.17 11.35
N PHE A 252 21.44 3.34 12.23
CA PHE A 252 21.55 1.89 12.17
C PHE A 252 21.04 1.37 10.83
N ILE A 253 19.86 1.79 10.34
CA ILE A 253 19.38 1.36 9.01
C ILE A 253 20.40 1.73 7.93
N GLN A 254 20.90 2.96 7.94
CA GLN A 254 21.86 3.46 6.95
C GLN A 254 23.16 2.65 6.98
N GLU A 255 23.73 2.41 8.15
CA GLU A 255 24.98 1.67 8.34
C GLU A 255 24.86 0.23 7.86
N ILE A 256 23.77 -0.46 8.22
CA ILE A 256 23.54 -1.83 7.77
C ILE A 256 23.31 -1.87 6.26
N SER A 257 22.49 -0.97 5.72
CA SER A 257 22.26 -0.90 4.28
C SER A 257 23.54 -0.64 3.50
N SER A 258 24.41 0.26 3.99
CA SER A 258 25.72 0.50 3.40
C SER A 258 26.63 -0.74 3.48
N ARG A 259 26.63 -1.45 4.62
CA ARG A 259 27.36 -2.72 4.79
C ARG A 259 26.92 -3.80 3.80
N LEU A 260 25.65 -3.82 3.43
CA LEU A 260 25.05 -4.78 2.50
C LEU A 260 25.12 -4.33 1.03
N GLY A 261 25.64 -3.14 0.76
CA GLY A 261 25.67 -2.58 -0.60
C GLY A 261 24.30 -2.15 -1.13
N ILE A 262 23.31 -1.94 -0.26
CA ILE A 262 22.00 -1.38 -0.66
C ILE A 262 22.21 0.11 -0.98
N PRO A 263 21.83 0.60 -2.17
CA PRO A 263 22.23 1.93 -2.63
C PRO A 263 21.47 3.07 -1.94
N ASP A 264 22.14 4.22 -1.81
CA ASP A 264 21.49 5.50 -1.50
C ASP A 264 21.17 6.24 -2.80
N LEU A 265 19.95 6.05 -3.28
CA LEU A 265 19.43 6.70 -4.49
C LEU A 265 18.59 7.92 -4.16
N ASN A 266 18.76 8.49 -2.96
CA ASN A 266 18.01 9.65 -2.48
C ASN A 266 16.47 9.46 -2.53
N GLY A 267 16.00 8.23 -2.35
CA GLY A 267 14.58 7.87 -2.41
C GLY A 267 14.04 7.64 -3.83
N GLU A 268 14.88 7.65 -4.86
CA GLU A 268 14.45 7.25 -6.21
C GLU A 268 14.73 5.76 -6.46
N LEU A 269 14.17 5.24 -7.56
CA LEU A 269 14.51 3.92 -8.09
C LEU A 269 15.75 4.03 -8.97
N GLY A 270 16.62 3.03 -8.91
CA GLY A 270 17.88 2.98 -9.65
C GLY A 270 17.70 2.34 -11.02
N GLU A 271 18.82 2.07 -11.69
CA GLU A 271 18.79 1.22 -12.87
C GLU A 271 18.36 -0.20 -12.48
N ASN A 272 17.59 -0.88 -13.34
CA ASN A 272 17.06 -2.23 -13.07
C ASN A 272 16.18 -2.35 -11.81
N ASP A 273 15.41 -1.30 -11.49
CA ASP A 273 14.47 -1.29 -10.35
C ASP A 273 15.13 -1.47 -8.98
N GLU A 274 16.41 -1.08 -8.84
CA GLU A 274 17.08 -1.03 -7.55
C GLU A 274 16.36 -0.08 -6.59
N ILE A 275 16.11 -0.53 -5.36
CA ILE A 275 15.37 0.23 -4.35
C ILE A 275 16.36 0.92 -3.41
N CYS A 276 16.18 2.22 -3.20
CA CYS A 276 16.94 2.99 -2.21
C CYS A 276 16.78 2.38 -0.81
N TRP A 277 17.85 2.37 0.00
CA TRP A 277 17.77 1.92 1.39
C TRP A 277 16.69 2.65 2.22
N ARG A 278 16.37 3.89 1.84
CA ARG A 278 15.32 4.71 2.46
C ARG A 278 13.89 4.34 2.02
N GLY A 279 13.73 3.36 1.15
CA GLY A 279 12.50 3.12 0.40
C GLY A 279 12.23 4.21 -0.63
N PHE A 280 11.34 3.93 -1.58
CA PHE A 280 10.90 4.88 -2.59
C PHE A 280 10.29 6.13 -1.95
N LYS A 281 10.64 7.29 -2.49
CA LYS A 281 10.42 8.65 -1.96
C LYS A 281 10.80 8.85 -0.49
N LYS A 282 11.76 8.06 0.01
CA LYS A 282 12.23 8.11 1.41
C LYS A 282 11.12 7.82 2.43
N LEU A 283 10.10 7.06 2.04
CA LEU A 283 8.98 6.74 2.92
C LEU A 283 9.41 5.86 4.10
N GLY A 284 10.42 5.01 3.90
CA GLY A 284 11.08 4.26 4.98
C GLY A 284 10.13 3.40 5.79
N LEU A 285 9.21 2.68 5.13
CA LEU A 285 8.18 1.92 5.83
C LEU A 285 8.69 0.54 6.28
N CYS A 286 8.02 -0.02 7.29
CA CYS A 286 8.22 -1.40 7.74
C CYS A 286 6.94 -2.22 7.48
N VAL A 287 6.59 -2.41 6.20
CA VAL A 287 5.33 -3.05 5.80
C VAL A 287 5.54 -4.11 4.72
N ALA A 288 4.75 -5.18 4.77
CA ALA A 288 4.71 -6.19 3.73
C ALA A 288 3.28 -6.71 3.53
N PHE A 289 2.97 -7.14 2.32
CA PHE A 289 1.78 -7.89 1.97
C PHE A 289 2.16 -9.33 1.67
N GLN A 290 1.17 -10.23 1.66
CA GLN A 290 1.41 -11.64 1.38
C GLN A 290 2.15 -11.90 0.07
N ASP A 291 1.78 -11.16 -0.97
CA ASP A 291 2.26 -11.39 -2.34
C ASP A 291 3.21 -10.28 -2.83
N SER A 292 3.53 -9.28 -2.00
CA SER A 292 4.37 -8.14 -2.40
C SER A 292 4.94 -7.39 -1.20
N ILE A 293 6.05 -6.70 -1.42
CA ILE A 293 6.61 -5.72 -0.47
C ILE A 293 6.66 -4.39 -1.20
N PRO A 294 5.96 -3.35 -0.72
CA PRO A 294 5.98 -2.05 -1.39
C PRO A 294 7.40 -1.50 -1.46
N ASP A 295 7.75 -0.88 -2.58
CA ASP A 295 9.01 -0.18 -2.81
C ASP A 295 9.27 0.95 -1.79
N ALA A 296 8.22 1.50 -1.20
CA ALA A 296 8.23 2.44 -0.08
C ALA A 296 8.79 1.84 1.23
N SER A 297 8.88 0.52 1.32
CA SER A 297 9.43 -0.18 2.49
C SER A 297 10.94 -0.24 2.42
N ILE A 298 11.61 -0.31 3.58
CA ILE A 298 13.06 -0.43 3.60
C ILE A 298 13.48 -1.80 3.00
N PRO A 299 14.42 -1.84 2.03
CA PRO A 299 14.88 -3.10 1.42
C PRO A 299 15.54 -4.05 2.42
N LEU A 300 15.99 -3.53 3.57
CA LEU A 300 16.61 -4.34 4.63
C LEU A 300 15.74 -5.51 5.12
N LEU A 301 14.41 -5.43 4.97
CA LEU A 301 13.48 -6.47 5.41
C LEU A 301 13.55 -7.73 4.54
N ASN A 302 13.77 -7.57 3.24
CA ASN A 302 13.71 -8.66 2.25
C ASN A 302 15.02 -8.87 1.49
N PHE A 303 16.05 -8.06 1.76
CA PHE A 303 17.38 -8.26 1.22
C PHE A 303 17.89 -9.66 1.56
N SER A 304 18.42 -10.36 0.56
CA SER A 304 18.96 -11.71 0.70
C SER A 304 20.27 -11.80 -0.06
N SER A 305 21.30 -12.35 0.58
CA SER A 305 22.56 -12.73 -0.05
C SER A 305 23.01 -14.09 0.48
N GLU A 306 24.17 -14.59 0.05
CA GLU A 306 24.74 -15.83 0.61
C GLU A 306 25.02 -15.71 2.12
N GLU A 307 25.35 -14.50 2.58
CA GLU A 307 25.73 -14.21 3.96
C GLU A 307 24.63 -13.49 4.76
N TRP A 308 23.49 -13.16 4.13
CA TRP A 308 22.41 -12.40 4.75
C TRP A 308 21.05 -13.08 4.58
N GLN A 309 20.43 -13.40 5.71
CA GLN A 309 19.08 -13.97 5.71
C GLN A 309 18.02 -12.86 5.80
N PRO A 310 17.02 -12.78 4.90
CA PRO A 310 15.95 -11.79 5.00
C PRO A 310 15.01 -12.06 6.19
N LEU A 311 14.36 -11.01 6.67
CA LEU A 311 13.28 -11.11 7.66
C LEU A 311 12.04 -11.71 7.03
N ILE A 312 11.68 -11.23 5.84
CA ILE A 312 10.51 -11.68 5.10
C ILE A 312 10.85 -12.01 3.65
N ARG A 313 10.25 -13.08 3.13
CA ARG A 313 10.25 -13.48 1.73
C ARG A 313 8.82 -13.45 1.21
N ILE A 314 8.65 -13.00 -0.03
CA ILE A 314 7.35 -13.06 -0.72
C ILE A 314 7.05 -14.52 -1.07
N GLY A 315 5.79 -14.90 -0.90
CA GLY A 315 5.29 -16.26 -1.01
C GLY A 315 5.09 -16.78 -2.41
#